data_AF-D8J8A3-F1
#
_entry.id   AF-D8J8A3-F1
#
_cell.length_a   1.000
_cell.length_b   1.000
_cell.length_c   1.000
_cell.angle_alpha   90.00
_cell.angle_beta   90.00
_cell.angle_gamma   90.00
#
_symmetry.space_group_name_H-M   'P 1'
#
loop_
_entity.id
_entity.type
_entity.pdbx_description
1 polymer ?
#
loop_
_entity_poly.entity_id
_entity_poly.type
_entity_poly.pdbx_seq_one_letter_code
_entity_poly.pdbx_strand_id
1 'polypeptide(L)'
;MERGRGHRRHGHRRLSRPERPGIGPVRRKRTPGGRTLSGSCGLAAEPLSSRFADDGGTDACFDGAEPSLEVENERDEPIEAAVEISVGGADGPVLAERYELDPGERTVERRALPAHGERTAQVTIDGGTESGSWEEPSCYRHGIGIGPDGIGFGLVEPMSGLGDTQHDCYAGDDAIIRIYNDGTERTVRLQVVDHCAGTTAVETFGMEPDGVESVRGAIVNGGVYDVTVSAEDGGEETFEFANDCGGLLASIDGDGAVAIREMAID
;
A
#
# COMPACT_ATOMS: atom_id res chain seq x y z
N MET A 1 -31.75 11.59 37.80
CA MET A 1 -30.35 11.26 38.13
C MET A 1 -29.75 10.55 36.93
N GLU A 2 -28.90 11.27 36.23
CA GLU A 2 -28.10 10.82 35.08
C GLU A 2 -27.06 9.79 35.52
N ARG A 3 -26.74 8.83 34.63
CA ARG A 3 -25.38 8.33 34.43
C ARG A 3 -25.21 7.90 32.97
N GLY A 4 -24.65 8.79 32.17
CA GLY A 4 -24.06 8.45 30.88
C GLY A 4 -22.73 7.73 31.09
N ARG A 5 -22.49 6.66 30.32
CA ARG A 5 -21.16 6.05 30.16
C ARG A 5 -20.63 6.47 28.79
N GLY A 6 -19.61 7.31 28.79
CA GLY A 6 -18.86 7.66 27.59
C GLY A 6 -17.92 6.53 27.18
N HIS A 7 -18.04 6.06 25.94
CA HIS A 7 -17.00 5.29 25.26
C HIS A 7 -15.93 6.26 24.77
N ARG A 8 -14.69 6.08 25.25
CA ARG A 8 -13.50 6.68 24.64
C ARG A 8 -13.27 5.99 23.30
N ARG A 9 -13.30 6.76 22.21
CA ARG A 9 -12.83 6.32 20.89
C ARG A 9 -11.31 6.47 20.87
N HIS A 10 -10.59 5.38 20.59
CA HIS A 10 -9.19 5.47 20.17
C HIS A 10 -9.14 6.21 18.84
N GLY A 11 -8.43 7.33 18.81
CA GLY A 11 -8.23 8.13 17.61
C GLY A 11 -7.22 7.44 16.70
N HIS A 12 -7.63 7.11 15.48
CA HIS A 12 -6.72 6.72 14.41
C HIS A 12 -5.93 7.95 13.96
N ARG A 13 -4.60 7.91 14.10
CA ARG A 13 -3.72 8.95 13.56
C ARG A 13 -3.28 8.53 12.16
N ARG A 14 -3.93 9.07 11.13
CA ARG A 14 -3.33 9.11 9.78
C ARG A 14 -2.11 10.01 9.84
N LEU A 15 -1.03 9.61 9.18
CA LEU A 15 0.08 10.52 8.89
C LEU A 15 -0.50 11.72 8.14
N SER A 16 -0.40 12.90 8.73
CA SER A 16 -0.51 14.13 7.95
C SER A 16 0.70 14.13 7.03
N ARG A 17 0.47 14.17 5.70
CA ARG A 17 1.52 14.52 4.73
C ARG A 17 2.29 15.73 5.29
N PRO A 18 3.63 15.74 5.26
CA PRO A 18 4.38 16.85 5.81
C PRO A 18 4.07 18.12 4.99
N GLU A 19 3.36 19.07 5.61
CA GLU A 19 3.46 20.47 5.22
C GLU A 19 4.94 20.84 5.30
N ARG A 20 5.59 21.09 4.16
CA ARG A 20 6.98 21.52 4.08
C ARG A 20 7.19 22.81 4.90
N PRO A 21 8.02 22.82 5.96
CA PRO A 21 8.52 24.06 6.53
C PRO A 21 9.97 24.29 6.04
N GLY A 22 10.28 25.56 5.76
CA GLY A 22 11.56 26.12 5.31
C GLY A 22 12.82 25.26 5.48
N ILE A 23 13.42 24.91 4.34
CA ILE A 23 14.70 24.21 4.20
C ILE A 23 15.83 25.07 4.77
N GLY A 24 16.27 24.75 6.00
CA GLY A 24 17.65 24.98 6.43
C GLY A 24 18.57 23.88 5.88
N PRO A 25 19.88 24.11 5.73
CA PRO A 25 20.77 23.20 5.01
C PRO A 25 20.90 21.84 5.73
N VAL A 26 20.34 20.80 5.12
CA VAL A 26 20.50 19.40 5.54
C VAL A 26 21.92 18.93 5.24
N ARG A 27 22.67 18.61 6.29
CA ARG A 27 23.97 17.92 6.17
C ARG A 27 23.74 16.47 5.72
N ARG A 28 23.96 16.21 4.43
CA ARG A 28 24.09 14.85 3.89
C ARG A 28 25.28 14.15 4.57
N LYS A 29 25.03 13.12 5.39
CA LYS A 29 26.05 12.16 5.77
C LYS A 29 25.84 10.90 4.91
N ARG A 30 26.78 10.64 4.00
CA ARG A 30 26.92 9.35 3.33
C ARG A 30 27.39 8.33 4.39
N THR A 31 26.59 7.33 4.68
CA THR A 31 27.03 6.14 5.42
C THR A 31 27.55 5.11 4.41
N PRO A 32 28.74 4.53 4.60
CA PRO A 32 29.25 3.47 3.75
C PRO A 32 28.91 2.09 4.32
N GLY A 33 28.40 1.20 3.47
CA GLY A 33 28.40 -0.25 3.72
C GLY A 33 27.03 -0.89 3.99
N GLY A 34 26.20 -0.98 2.95
CA GLY A 34 25.11 -1.97 2.86
C GLY A 34 25.39 -2.87 1.65
N ARG A 35 25.25 -4.18 1.81
CA ARG A 35 25.42 -5.16 0.72
C ARG A 35 24.55 -4.75 -0.46
N THR A 36 25.15 -4.69 -1.64
CA THR A 36 24.44 -4.46 -2.92
C THR A 36 23.48 -5.61 -3.18
N LEU A 37 22.20 -5.37 -2.96
CA LEU A 37 21.10 -6.15 -3.52
C LEU A 37 21.16 -6.08 -5.04
N SER A 38 20.79 -7.19 -5.66
CA SER A 38 20.73 -7.40 -7.11
C SER A 38 19.66 -6.49 -7.75
N GLY A 39 19.97 -5.21 -7.94
CA GLY A 39 19.55 -4.37 -9.07
C GLY A 39 18.08 -3.97 -9.28
N SER A 40 17.08 -4.63 -8.69
CA SER A 40 15.66 -4.25 -8.88
C SER A 40 15.06 -3.59 -7.65
N CYS A 41 14.23 -2.56 -7.88
CA CYS A 41 13.49 -1.82 -6.85
C CYS A 41 12.21 -2.58 -6.38
N GLY A 42 12.08 -3.83 -6.78
CA GLY A 42 10.91 -4.66 -6.55
C GLY A 42 9.67 -4.28 -7.37
N LEU A 43 8.65 -5.14 -7.32
CA LEU A 43 7.41 -5.00 -8.11
C LEU A 43 6.64 -3.73 -7.77
N ALA A 44 6.73 -3.23 -6.53
CA ALA A 44 6.01 -2.03 -6.13
C ALA A 44 6.56 -0.73 -6.74
N ALA A 45 7.80 -0.78 -7.26
CA ALA A 45 8.42 0.35 -7.95
C ALA A 45 8.15 0.35 -9.45
N GLU A 46 7.53 -0.72 -9.97
CA GLU A 46 7.13 -0.80 -11.36
C GLU A 46 5.77 -0.11 -11.56
N PRO A 47 5.58 0.60 -12.69
CA PRO A 47 4.30 1.22 -13.00
C PRO A 47 3.18 0.18 -13.05
N LEU A 48 1.96 0.54 -12.65
CA LEU A 48 0.80 -0.34 -12.70
C LEU A 48 0.63 -1.04 -14.06
N SER A 49 0.82 -0.31 -15.15
CA SER A 49 0.67 -0.81 -16.51
C SER A 49 1.63 -1.94 -16.87
N SER A 50 2.84 -1.98 -16.29
CA SER A 50 3.77 -3.10 -16.50
C SER A 50 3.45 -4.33 -15.67
N ARG A 51 2.53 -4.21 -14.70
CA ARG A 51 2.04 -5.30 -13.84
C ARG A 51 0.77 -5.93 -14.39
N PHE A 52 0.31 -5.51 -15.57
CA PHE A 52 -0.86 -6.13 -16.20
C PHE A 52 -0.54 -7.55 -16.64
N ALA A 53 -1.45 -8.47 -16.32
CA ALA A 53 -1.38 -9.85 -16.74
C ALA A 53 -1.34 -9.96 -18.27
N ASP A 54 -0.51 -10.88 -18.78
CA ASP A 54 -0.43 -11.18 -20.22
C ASP A 54 -1.68 -11.92 -20.72
N ASP A 55 -2.38 -12.63 -19.83
CA ASP A 55 -3.67 -13.28 -20.09
C ASP A 55 -4.74 -12.83 -19.08
N GLY A 56 -6.01 -12.89 -19.49
CA GLY A 56 -7.14 -12.34 -18.75
C GLY A 56 -7.48 -13.04 -17.42
N GLY A 57 -6.63 -13.97 -16.95
CA GLY A 57 -6.92 -14.91 -15.86
C GLY A 57 -8.09 -15.84 -16.23
N THR A 58 -7.84 -17.14 -16.33
CA THR A 58 -8.88 -18.09 -16.80
C THR A 58 -9.87 -18.53 -15.71
N ASP A 59 -9.68 -18.08 -14.48
CA ASP A 59 -10.42 -18.59 -13.33
C ASP A 59 -11.66 -17.74 -13.07
N ALA A 60 -12.82 -18.36 -13.25
CA ALA A 60 -14.10 -17.75 -12.92
C ALA A 60 -14.14 -17.34 -11.44
N CYS A 61 -14.62 -16.13 -11.19
CA CYS A 61 -14.82 -15.62 -9.84
C CYS A 61 -15.57 -16.59 -8.93
N PHE A 62 -15.10 -16.76 -7.69
CA PHE A 62 -15.89 -17.45 -6.67
C PHE A 62 -17.12 -16.61 -6.29
N ASP A 63 -18.19 -17.29 -5.86
CA ASP A 63 -19.42 -16.63 -5.44
C ASP A 63 -19.16 -15.69 -4.26
N GLY A 64 -19.47 -14.40 -4.44
CA GLY A 64 -19.33 -13.37 -3.40
C GLY A 64 -18.00 -12.64 -3.38
N ALA A 65 -17.12 -12.88 -4.36
CA ALA A 65 -15.94 -12.05 -4.55
C ALA A 65 -16.34 -10.59 -4.80
N GLU A 66 -15.58 -9.65 -4.22
CA GLU A 66 -15.69 -8.23 -4.52
C GLU A 66 -14.46 -7.83 -5.32
N PRO A 67 -14.56 -7.65 -6.65
CA PRO A 67 -13.46 -7.12 -7.44
C PRO A 67 -13.10 -5.70 -6.98
N SER A 68 -11.82 -5.37 -7.07
CA SER A 68 -11.30 -4.04 -6.78
C SER A 68 -10.76 -3.36 -8.04
N LEU A 69 -10.67 -2.04 -7.99
CA LEU A 69 -10.07 -1.20 -9.02
C LEU A 69 -8.86 -0.47 -8.42
N GLU A 70 -7.75 -0.43 -9.14
CA GLU A 70 -6.61 0.43 -8.87
C GLU A 70 -6.39 1.39 -10.04
N VAL A 71 -6.18 2.66 -9.71
CA VAL A 71 -5.88 3.71 -10.67
C VAL A 71 -4.56 4.34 -10.24
N GLU A 72 -3.59 4.40 -11.15
CA GLU A 72 -2.25 4.94 -10.89
C GLU A 72 -1.92 6.05 -11.90
N ASN A 73 -1.38 7.17 -11.41
CA ASN A 73 -0.76 8.18 -12.25
C ASN A 73 0.72 7.85 -12.47
N GLU A 74 1.05 7.32 -13.63
CA GLU A 74 2.41 6.94 -14.01
C GLU A 74 3.17 8.10 -14.71
N ARG A 75 2.54 9.28 -14.80
CA ARG A 75 3.16 10.49 -15.33
C ARG A 75 4.02 11.19 -14.29
N ASP A 76 4.92 12.04 -14.76
CA ASP A 76 5.79 12.87 -13.92
C ASP A 76 5.09 14.16 -13.43
N GLU A 77 3.85 14.40 -13.85
CA GLU A 77 3.03 15.55 -13.46
C GLU A 77 1.72 15.13 -12.76
N PRO A 78 1.18 15.96 -11.84
CA PRO A 78 -0.13 15.72 -11.25
C PRO A 78 -1.25 15.74 -12.31
N ILE A 79 -2.28 14.92 -12.10
CA ILE A 79 -3.45 14.84 -12.98
C ILE A 79 -4.77 14.96 -12.21
N GLU A 80 -5.81 15.45 -12.89
CA GLU A 80 -7.21 15.23 -12.51
C GLU A 80 -7.81 14.23 -13.50
N ALA A 81 -8.20 13.05 -13.01
CA ALA A 81 -8.79 12.00 -13.81
C ALA A 81 -10.23 11.72 -13.37
N ALA A 82 -11.17 11.73 -14.31
CA ALA A 82 -12.52 11.23 -14.09
C ALA A 82 -12.62 9.80 -14.63
N VAL A 83 -13.01 8.85 -13.78
CA VAL A 83 -13.11 7.43 -14.11
C VAL A 83 -14.55 6.97 -13.95
N GLU A 84 -15.12 6.47 -15.04
CA GLU A 84 -16.44 5.86 -15.06
C GLU A 84 -16.31 4.38 -15.43
N ILE A 85 -16.90 3.51 -14.62
CA ILE A 85 -16.96 2.07 -14.88
C ILE A 85 -18.40 1.67 -15.13
N SER A 86 -18.66 1.00 -16.25
CA SER A 86 -19.97 0.45 -16.60
C SER A 86 -19.91 -1.06 -16.65
N VAL A 87 -21.04 -1.69 -16.31
CA VAL A 87 -21.20 -3.15 -16.40
C VAL A 87 -22.35 -3.46 -17.34
N GLY A 88 -22.16 -4.43 -18.24
CA GLY A 88 -23.18 -4.86 -19.18
C GLY A 88 -24.51 -5.16 -18.49
N GLY A 89 -25.58 -4.45 -18.91
CA GLY A 89 -26.92 -4.61 -18.35
C GLY A 89 -27.28 -3.68 -17.19
N ALA A 90 -26.39 -2.80 -16.74
CA ALA A 90 -26.70 -1.75 -15.76
C ALA A 90 -27.27 -0.48 -16.42
N ASP A 91 -28.20 0.19 -15.73
CA ASP A 91 -28.77 1.49 -16.15
C ASP A 91 -27.85 2.66 -15.75
N GLY A 92 -26.59 2.63 -16.22
CA GLY A 92 -25.57 3.65 -15.95
C GLY A 92 -24.26 3.10 -15.39
N PRO A 93 -23.26 3.97 -15.13
CA PRO A 93 -22.00 3.54 -14.55
C PRO A 93 -22.20 3.08 -13.10
N VAL A 94 -21.54 1.98 -12.74
CA VAL A 94 -21.49 1.43 -11.38
C VAL A 94 -20.49 2.19 -10.49
N LEU A 95 -19.52 2.87 -11.13
CA LEU A 95 -18.58 3.79 -10.50
C LEU A 95 -18.47 5.03 -11.37
N ALA A 96 -18.50 6.22 -10.76
CA ALA A 96 -18.23 7.48 -11.43
C ALA A 96 -17.52 8.42 -10.45
N GLU A 97 -16.18 8.40 -10.47
CA GLU A 97 -15.34 9.10 -9.48
C GLU A 97 -14.33 10.03 -10.14
N ARG A 98 -13.84 11.00 -9.36
CA ARG A 98 -12.76 11.90 -9.76
C ARG A 98 -11.59 11.79 -8.80
N TYR A 99 -10.39 11.69 -9.36
CA TYR A 99 -9.15 11.56 -8.63
C TYR A 99 -8.22 12.72 -8.96
N GLU A 100 -7.70 13.38 -7.93
CA GLU A 100 -6.54 14.25 -8.00
C GLU A 100 -5.33 13.41 -7.60
N LEU A 101 -4.45 13.09 -8.54
CA LEU A 101 -3.34 12.16 -8.32
C LEU A 101 -2.00 12.88 -8.57
N ASP A 102 -1.15 12.92 -7.56
CA ASP A 102 0.26 13.32 -7.71
C ASP A 102 1.03 12.28 -8.58
N PRO A 103 2.23 12.62 -9.09
CA PRO A 103 3.10 11.65 -9.78
C PRO A 103 3.37 10.40 -8.95
N GLY A 104 3.11 9.22 -9.50
CA GLY A 104 3.25 7.93 -8.83
C GLY A 104 2.19 7.66 -7.75
N GLU A 105 1.20 8.54 -7.60
CA GLU A 105 0.09 8.29 -6.67
C GLU A 105 -0.89 7.29 -7.27
N ARG A 106 -1.38 6.40 -6.41
CA ARG A 106 -2.42 5.44 -6.72
C ARG A 106 -3.57 5.52 -5.74
N THR A 107 -4.74 5.12 -6.21
CA THR A 107 -5.93 4.88 -5.39
C THR A 107 -6.45 3.48 -5.63
N VAL A 108 -7.03 2.87 -4.60
CA VAL A 108 -7.60 1.52 -4.67
C VAL A 108 -9.03 1.54 -4.16
N GLU A 109 -9.97 1.24 -5.04
CA GLU A 109 -11.40 1.11 -4.75
C GLU A 109 -11.76 -0.36 -4.55
N ARG A 110 -11.93 -0.77 -3.29
CA ARG A 110 -12.12 -2.19 -2.92
C ARG A 110 -13.55 -2.73 -3.09
N ARG A 111 -14.52 -1.87 -3.44
CA ARG A 111 -15.95 -2.23 -3.52
C ARG A 111 -16.68 -1.62 -4.72
N ALA A 112 -15.94 -1.10 -5.68
CA ALA A 112 -16.53 -0.33 -6.76
C ALA A 112 -17.28 -1.19 -7.79
N LEU A 113 -16.97 -2.49 -7.89
CA LEU A 113 -17.30 -3.28 -9.07
C LEU A 113 -18.15 -4.51 -8.73
N PRO A 114 -19.32 -4.70 -9.40
CA PRO A 114 -20.04 -5.97 -9.36
C PRO A 114 -19.18 -7.13 -9.85
N ALA A 115 -19.34 -8.33 -9.27
CA ALA A 115 -18.54 -9.53 -9.58
C ALA A 115 -18.76 -10.13 -10.98
N HIS A 116 -19.88 -9.83 -11.63
CA HIS A 116 -20.24 -10.42 -12.92
C HIS A 116 -20.61 -9.37 -13.97
N GLY A 117 -20.44 -9.76 -15.24
CA GLY A 117 -20.73 -8.94 -16.41
C GLY A 117 -19.46 -8.36 -17.04
N GLU A 118 -19.53 -8.09 -18.35
CA GLU A 118 -18.48 -7.35 -19.06
C GLU A 118 -18.35 -5.96 -18.46
N ARG A 119 -17.11 -5.54 -18.20
CA ARG A 119 -16.80 -4.24 -17.60
C ARG A 119 -16.10 -3.37 -18.62
N THR A 120 -16.58 -2.14 -18.73
CA THR A 120 -15.94 -1.12 -19.56
C THR A 120 -15.58 0.07 -18.69
N ALA A 121 -14.41 0.63 -18.93
CA ALA A 121 -13.94 1.84 -18.29
C ALA A 121 -13.88 2.98 -19.29
N GLN A 122 -14.25 4.17 -18.84
CA GLN A 122 -13.97 5.42 -19.53
C GLN A 122 -13.17 6.30 -18.58
N VAL A 123 -12.07 6.84 -19.09
CA VAL A 123 -11.16 7.68 -18.33
C VAL A 123 -11.01 8.99 -19.07
N THR A 124 -11.32 10.10 -18.39
CA THR A 124 -11.25 11.45 -18.96
C THR A 124 -10.20 12.28 -18.23
N ILE A 125 -9.27 12.84 -18.99
CA ILE A 125 -8.15 13.66 -18.51
C ILE A 125 -7.96 14.82 -19.49
N ASP A 126 -7.80 16.05 -18.98
CA ASP A 126 -7.56 17.25 -19.79
C ASP A 126 -8.55 17.46 -20.95
N GLY A 127 -9.78 16.95 -20.83
CA GLY A 127 -10.82 17.01 -21.84
C GLY A 127 -10.73 15.96 -22.96
N GLY A 128 -9.75 15.06 -22.91
CA GLY A 128 -9.69 13.84 -23.72
C GLY A 128 -10.30 12.66 -22.97
N THR A 129 -10.94 11.74 -23.69
CA THR A 129 -11.53 10.52 -23.12
C THR A 129 -11.00 9.29 -23.84
N GLU A 130 -10.52 8.31 -23.09
CA GLU A 130 -10.15 6.98 -23.58
C GLU A 130 -11.02 5.92 -22.91
N SER A 131 -11.20 4.79 -23.59
CA SER A 131 -12.04 3.70 -23.11
C SER A 131 -11.34 2.37 -23.26
N GLY A 132 -11.52 1.49 -22.28
CA GLY A 132 -11.06 0.12 -22.29
C GLY A 132 -12.12 -0.84 -21.76
N SER A 133 -11.85 -2.13 -21.90
CA SER A 133 -12.69 -3.20 -21.38
C SER A 133 -11.82 -4.30 -20.78
N TRP A 134 -12.38 -5.02 -19.82
CA TRP A 134 -11.78 -6.25 -19.31
C TRP A 134 -12.55 -7.44 -19.88
N GLU A 135 -11.83 -8.35 -20.55
CA GLU A 135 -12.43 -9.38 -21.40
C GLU A 135 -13.26 -10.41 -20.62
N GLU A 136 -12.98 -10.60 -19.33
CA GLU A 136 -13.65 -11.61 -18.51
C GLU A 136 -13.97 -11.09 -17.09
N PRO A 137 -15.01 -11.64 -16.43
CA PRO A 137 -15.25 -11.42 -15.01
C PRO A 137 -14.15 -12.11 -14.19
N SER A 138 -13.00 -11.46 -14.12
CA SER A 138 -11.88 -11.86 -13.27
C SER A 138 -12.08 -11.39 -11.84
N CYS A 139 -11.56 -12.19 -10.92
CA CYS A 139 -11.49 -11.89 -9.49
C CYS A 139 -10.18 -11.25 -9.09
N TYR A 140 -9.34 -10.92 -10.06
CA TYR A 140 -8.18 -10.09 -9.87
C TYR A 140 -8.56 -8.61 -9.83
N ARG A 141 -7.60 -7.82 -9.36
CA ARG A 141 -7.75 -6.37 -9.31
C ARG A 141 -7.72 -5.81 -10.73
N HIS A 142 -8.66 -4.93 -11.02
CA HIS A 142 -8.72 -4.22 -12.30
C HIS A 142 -7.80 -3.01 -12.20
N GLY A 143 -6.93 -2.80 -13.18
CA GLY A 143 -5.95 -1.71 -13.18
C GLY A 143 -6.19 -0.72 -14.30
N ILE A 144 -6.01 0.56 -13.98
CA ILE A 144 -5.97 1.68 -14.93
C ILE A 144 -4.65 2.43 -14.71
N GLY A 145 -3.69 2.21 -15.61
CA GLY A 145 -2.40 2.89 -15.61
C GLY A 145 -2.45 4.12 -16.50
N ILE A 146 -2.30 5.32 -15.93
CA ILE A 146 -2.34 6.58 -16.68
C ILE A 146 -0.90 6.98 -16.97
N GLY A 147 -0.39 6.56 -18.12
CA GLY A 147 1.00 6.78 -18.53
C GLY A 147 1.22 8.03 -19.38
N PRO A 148 2.49 8.32 -19.72
CA PRO A 148 2.85 9.36 -20.67
C PRO A 148 2.42 9.03 -22.11
N ASP A 149 2.30 7.74 -22.44
CA ASP A 149 1.98 7.27 -23.79
C ASP A 149 0.48 7.01 -24.02
N GLY A 150 -0.36 7.14 -22.99
CA GLY A 150 -1.80 6.88 -23.05
C GLY A 150 -2.33 6.23 -21.78
N ILE A 151 -3.55 5.70 -21.85
CA ILE A 151 -4.18 5.00 -20.72
C ILE A 151 -4.18 3.49 -20.99
N GLY A 152 -3.57 2.74 -20.07
CA GLY A 152 -3.57 1.28 -20.06
C GLY A 152 -4.71 0.72 -19.22
N PHE A 153 -5.33 -0.36 -19.70
CA PHE A 153 -6.34 -1.11 -18.98
C PHE A 153 -5.91 -2.58 -18.91
N GLY A 154 -5.90 -3.16 -17.72
CA GLY A 154 -5.50 -4.56 -17.54
C GLY A 154 -5.95 -5.13 -16.22
N LEU A 155 -5.67 -6.41 -16.01
CA LEU A 155 -5.85 -7.08 -14.73
C LEU A 155 -4.50 -7.14 -14.01
N VAL A 156 -4.51 -6.93 -12.71
CA VAL A 156 -3.32 -7.00 -11.85
C VAL A 156 -3.41 -8.31 -11.08
N GLU A 157 -2.45 -9.19 -11.26
CA GLU A 157 -2.40 -10.43 -10.48
C GLU A 157 -1.91 -10.17 -9.05
N PRO A 158 -2.39 -10.94 -8.07
CA PRO A 158 -1.86 -10.85 -6.72
C PRO A 158 -0.44 -11.44 -6.65
N MET A 159 0.41 -10.85 -5.81
CA MET A 159 1.71 -11.43 -5.43
C MET A 159 1.54 -12.77 -4.70
N SER A 160 0.47 -12.89 -3.93
CA SER A 160 0.09 -14.09 -3.19
C SER A 160 -1.41 -14.03 -2.86
N GLY A 161 -2.07 -15.18 -2.90
CA GLY A 161 -3.51 -15.27 -2.66
C GLY A 161 -4.16 -16.33 -3.54
N LEU A 162 -5.48 -16.44 -3.44
CA LEU A 162 -6.29 -17.42 -4.19
C LEU A 162 -7.24 -16.75 -5.20
N GLY A 163 -7.09 -15.45 -5.46
CA GLY A 163 -8.00 -14.71 -6.31
C GLY A 163 -9.21 -14.18 -5.55
N ASP A 164 -8.97 -13.62 -4.36
CA ASP A 164 -9.92 -12.83 -3.59
C ASP A 164 -9.31 -11.46 -3.29
N THR A 165 -9.73 -10.42 -4.02
CA THR A 165 -9.09 -9.09 -3.86
C THR A 165 -9.16 -8.50 -2.45
N GLN A 166 -10.00 -9.05 -1.56
CA GLN A 166 -10.06 -8.62 -0.15
C GLN A 166 -8.96 -9.23 0.71
N HIS A 167 -8.51 -10.45 0.40
CA HIS A 167 -7.53 -11.22 1.17
C HIS A 167 -6.23 -11.48 0.39
N ASP A 168 -6.22 -11.14 -0.89
CA ASP A 168 -5.05 -11.22 -1.74
C ASP A 168 -4.09 -10.04 -1.48
N CYS A 169 -2.84 -10.32 -1.79
CA CYS A 169 -1.72 -9.41 -1.66
C CYS A 169 -1.41 -8.78 -3.00
N TYR A 170 -1.41 -7.45 -3.09
CA TYR A 170 -1.01 -6.77 -4.33
C TYR A 170 0.24 -5.94 -4.09
N ALA A 171 1.13 -5.96 -5.09
CA ALA A 171 2.28 -5.06 -5.09
C ALA A 171 1.79 -3.62 -4.94
N GLY A 172 2.37 -2.91 -3.99
CA GLY A 172 1.97 -1.55 -3.67
C GLY A 172 0.90 -1.38 -2.59
N ASP A 173 0.21 -2.44 -2.16
CA ASP A 173 -0.68 -2.31 -1.00
C ASP A 173 0.12 -2.02 0.28
N ASP A 174 -0.45 -1.19 1.17
CA ASP A 174 0.15 -0.90 2.47
C ASP A 174 0.44 -2.18 3.26
N ALA A 175 1.71 -2.38 3.62
CA ALA A 175 2.11 -3.41 4.56
C ALA A 175 2.11 -2.84 5.98
N ILE A 176 1.66 -3.63 6.95
CA ILE A 176 1.53 -3.18 8.35
C ILE A 176 2.75 -3.63 9.14
N ILE A 177 3.34 -2.71 9.90
CA ILE A 177 4.33 -3.04 10.93
C ILE A 177 3.63 -3.00 12.28
N ARG A 178 3.52 -4.15 12.96
CA ARG A 178 3.02 -4.25 14.32
C ARG A 178 4.18 -4.41 15.28
N ILE A 179 4.20 -3.62 16.33
CA ILE A 179 5.27 -3.64 17.34
C ILE A 179 4.61 -3.94 18.68
N TYR A 180 5.06 -4.99 19.35
CA TYR A 180 4.58 -5.42 20.65
C TYR A 180 5.64 -5.14 21.70
N ASN A 181 5.23 -4.58 22.83
CA ASN A 181 6.09 -4.31 23.96
C ASN A 181 5.63 -5.14 25.16
N ASP A 182 6.38 -6.19 25.50
CA ASP A 182 6.16 -7.01 26.69
C ASP A 182 6.93 -6.42 27.88
N GLY A 183 6.29 -6.35 29.05
CA GLY A 183 6.95 -5.89 30.28
C GLY A 183 6.85 -4.38 30.51
N THR A 184 7.97 -3.65 30.53
CA THR A 184 7.99 -2.26 31.00
C THR A 184 7.68 -1.22 29.92
N GLU A 185 7.17 -0.06 30.35
CA GLU A 185 7.06 1.13 29.50
C GLU A 185 8.43 1.51 28.93
N ARG A 186 8.48 1.89 27.65
CA ARG A 186 9.73 2.32 27.01
C ARG A 186 9.48 3.17 25.77
N THR A 187 10.47 3.96 25.39
CA THR A 187 10.49 4.61 24.08
C THR A 187 11.00 3.63 23.02
N VAL A 188 10.31 3.58 21.89
CA VAL A 188 10.67 2.77 20.72
C VAL A 188 10.95 3.67 19.54
N ARG A 189 12.01 3.35 18.80
CA ARG A 189 12.38 3.99 17.55
C ARG A 189 12.16 3.01 16.39
N LEU A 190 11.38 3.42 15.41
CA LEU A 190 11.23 2.73 14.14
C LEU A 190 11.99 3.52 13.07
N GLN A 191 12.83 2.86 12.30
CA GLN A 191 13.47 3.41 11.12
C GLN A 191 13.16 2.53 9.91
N VAL A 192 12.77 3.16 8.81
CA VAL A 192 12.54 2.49 7.53
C VAL A 192 13.43 3.14 6.49
N VAL A 193 14.29 2.34 5.86
CA VAL A 193 15.11 2.74 4.72
C VAL A 193 14.45 2.20 3.46
N ASP A 194 13.96 3.09 2.61
CA ASP A 194 13.47 2.74 1.28
C ASP A 194 14.64 2.79 0.30
N HIS A 195 15.05 1.61 -0.18
CA HIS A 195 16.19 1.48 -1.09
C HIS A 195 15.89 2.01 -2.49
N CYS A 196 14.61 2.07 -2.87
CA CYS A 196 14.16 2.46 -4.21
C CYS A 196 14.09 3.98 -4.32
N ALA A 197 13.40 4.61 -3.36
CA ALA A 197 13.35 6.07 -3.27
C ALA A 197 14.67 6.67 -2.72
N GLY A 198 15.53 5.86 -2.12
CA GLY A 198 16.75 6.31 -1.45
C GLY A 198 16.45 7.20 -0.24
N THR A 199 15.34 6.93 0.45
CA THR A 199 14.87 7.73 1.59
C THR A 199 14.99 6.98 2.90
N THR A 200 14.94 7.71 4.01
CA THR A 200 14.93 7.13 5.35
C THR A 200 13.92 7.88 6.20
N ALA A 201 12.90 7.15 6.69
CA ALA A 201 11.93 7.64 7.64
C ALA A 201 12.31 7.17 9.04
N VAL A 202 12.08 8.01 10.04
CA VAL A 202 12.35 7.70 11.45
C VAL A 202 11.18 8.20 12.27
N GLU A 203 10.59 7.29 13.06
CA GLU A 203 9.55 7.61 14.02
C GLU A 203 9.98 7.17 15.42
N THR A 204 9.44 7.84 16.42
CA THR A 204 9.70 7.54 17.83
C THR A 204 8.42 7.74 18.61
N PHE A 205 8.07 6.76 19.42
CA PHE A 205 6.85 6.74 20.21
C PHE A 205 7.08 6.01 21.53
N GLY A 206 6.34 6.41 22.56
CA GLY A 206 6.31 5.70 23.84
C GLY A 206 5.34 4.53 23.77
N MET A 207 5.73 3.38 24.30
CA MET A 207 4.91 2.18 24.39
C MET A 207 4.65 1.82 25.85
N GLU A 208 3.38 1.63 26.19
CA GLU A 208 2.96 1.12 27.51
C GLU A 208 3.37 -0.36 27.69
N PRO A 209 3.44 -0.84 28.94
CA PRO A 209 3.47 -2.28 29.27
C PRO A 209 2.40 -3.06 28.53
N ASP A 210 2.77 -4.19 27.93
CA ASP A 210 1.89 -5.07 27.14
C ASP A 210 1.19 -4.34 25.98
N GLY A 211 1.79 -3.22 25.53
CA GLY A 211 1.26 -2.34 24.50
C GLY A 211 1.52 -2.85 23.09
N VAL A 212 0.66 -2.44 22.16
CA VAL A 212 0.81 -2.72 20.72
C VAL A 212 0.69 -1.43 19.94
N GLU A 213 1.69 -1.15 19.10
CA GLU A 213 1.68 -0.06 18.13
C GLU A 213 1.52 -0.62 16.71
N SER A 214 0.80 0.09 15.85
CA SER A 214 0.56 -0.33 14.46
C SER A 214 0.90 0.80 13.51
N VAL A 215 2.02 0.67 12.81
CA VAL A 215 2.50 1.64 11.82
C VAL A 215 2.04 1.18 10.44
N ARG A 216 1.40 2.09 9.70
CA ARG A 216 0.88 1.88 8.34
C ARG A 216 1.42 2.93 7.39
N GLY A 217 1.52 2.59 6.10
CA GLY A 217 2.04 3.48 5.06
C GLY A 217 3.53 3.76 5.15
N ALA A 218 4.27 3.01 5.99
CA ALA A 218 5.72 3.10 6.09
C ALA A 218 6.43 2.16 5.10
N ILE A 219 5.79 1.05 4.74
CA ILE A 219 6.24 0.07 3.76
C ILE A 219 5.04 -0.39 2.92
N VAL A 220 5.30 -0.88 1.71
CA VAL A 220 4.29 -1.50 0.84
C VAL A 220 4.73 -2.88 0.40
N ASN A 221 3.77 -3.77 0.15
CA ASN A 221 4.01 -5.10 -0.42
C ASN A 221 4.75 -4.99 -1.75
N GLY A 222 5.71 -5.88 -2.02
CA GLY A 222 6.49 -5.84 -3.26
C GLY A 222 7.58 -4.77 -3.31
N GLY A 223 7.76 -3.96 -2.26
CA GLY A 223 8.86 -3.01 -2.15
C GLY A 223 10.12 -3.61 -1.54
N VAL A 224 11.18 -2.79 -1.41
CA VAL A 224 12.48 -3.20 -0.85
C VAL A 224 12.92 -2.23 0.24
N TYR A 225 12.89 -2.70 1.48
CA TYR A 225 13.13 -1.88 2.68
C TYR A 225 14.06 -2.57 3.68
N ASP A 226 14.89 -1.77 4.35
CA ASP A 226 15.44 -2.18 5.67
C ASP A 226 14.58 -1.55 6.76
N VAL A 227 14.00 -2.39 7.62
CA VAL A 227 13.17 -1.96 8.75
C VAL A 227 13.91 -2.26 10.05
N THR A 228 14.29 -1.20 10.76
CA THR A 228 15.00 -1.28 12.03
C THR A 228 14.08 -0.85 13.17
N VAL A 229 13.98 -1.68 14.20
CA VAL A 229 13.28 -1.35 15.46
C VAL A 229 14.29 -1.36 16.59
N SER A 230 14.33 -0.26 17.35
CA SER A 230 15.23 -0.09 18.51
C SER A 230 14.42 0.30 19.75
N ALA A 231 14.75 -0.29 20.91
CA ALA A 231 14.17 0.07 22.20
C ALA A 231 15.16 0.89 23.04
N GLU A 232 14.71 1.94 23.72
CA GLU A 232 15.54 2.90 24.48
C GLU A 232 16.53 2.24 25.46
N ASP A 233 16.07 1.22 26.18
CA ASP A 233 16.86 0.51 27.19
C ASP A 233 17.25 -0.92 26.76
N GLY A 234 17.16 -1.21 25.46
CA GLY A 234 17.21 -2.59 24.97
C GLY A 234 18.13 -2.82 23.77
N GLY A 235 17.68 -3.71 22.91
CA GLY A 235 18.34 -4.06 21.66
C GLY A 235 17.82 -3.25 20.47
N GLU A 236 18.43 -3.55 19.33
CA GLU A 236 18.01 -3.10 18.01
C GLU A 236 18.07 -4.32 17.10
N GLU A 237 17.06 -4.45 16.24
CA GLU A 237 17.02 -5.48 15.21
C GLU A 237 16.65 -4.84 13.88
N THR A 238 17.24 -5.34 12.79
CA THR A 238 16.91 -4.92 11.42
C THR A 238 16.44 -6.11 10.61
N PHE A 239 15.32 -5.95 9.93
CA PHE A 239 14.76 -6.92 9.00
C PHE A 239 14.76 -6.34 7.58
N GLU A 240 15.17 -7.14 6.62
CA GLU A 240 15.08 -6.81 5.18
C GLU A 240 13.72 -7.29 4.68
N PHE A 241 12.82 -6.38 4.33
CA PHE A 241 11.52 -6.67 3.71
C PHE A 241 11.65 -6.42 2.21
N ALA A 242 11.72 -7.49 1.40
CA ALA A 242 12.16 -7.37 0.02
C ALA A 242 11.32 -8.26 -0.91
N ASN A 243 10.46 -7.61 -1.70
CA ASN A 243 9.49 -8.30 -2.59
C ASN A 243 8.54 -9.24 -1.85
N ASP A 244 8.34 -8.98 -0.56
CA ASP A 244 7.52 -9.82 0.30
C ASP A 244 6.08 -9.33 0.31
N CYS A 245 5.25 -10.18 0.90
CA CYS A 245 3.82 -10.06 0.92
C CYS A 245 3.28 -10.25 2.35
N GLY A 246 2.66 -9.20 2.89
CA GLY A 246 2.01 -9.21 4.20
C GLY A 246 2.43 -8.03 5.06
N GLY A 247 3.15 -8.30 6.14
CA GLY A 247 3.62 -7.26 7.04
C GLY A 247 4.74 -7.72 7.95
N LEU A 248 5.08 -6.89 8.93
CA LEU A 248 6.11 -7.17 9.91
C LEU A 248 5.53 -7.20 11.32
N LEU A 249 6.06 -8.11 12.11
CA LEU A 249 5.81 -8.23 13.52
C LEU A 249 7.13 -8.08 14.28
N ALA A 250 7.29 -6.95 14.97
CA ALA A 250 8.35 -6.75 15.94
C ALA A 250 7.83 -7.06 17.34
N SER A 251 8.62 -7.78 18.13
CA SER A 251 8.35 -8.06 19.54
C SER A 251 9.54 -7.60 20.35
N ILE A 252 9.25 -6.86 21.42
CA ILE A 252 10.23 -6.37 22.39
C ILE A 252 9.91 -7.07 23.71
N ASP A 253 10.85 -7.86 24.22
CA ASP A 253 10.63 -8.61 25.46
C ASP A 253 10.84 -7.75 26.72
N GLY A 254 10.62 -8.33 27.90
CA GLY A 254 10.77 -7.64 29.18
C GLY A 254 12.19 -7.12 29.47
N ASP A 255 13.22 -7.67 28.82
CA ASP A 255 14.62 -7.25 28.94
C ASP A 255 15.03 -6.23 27.87
N GLY A 256 14.13 -5.89 26.94
CA GLY A 256 14.40 -4.97 25.85
C GLY A 256 14.95 -5.60 24.59
N ALA A 257 15.11 -6.92 24.52
CA ALA A 257 15.55 -7.56 23.29
C ALA A 257 14.46 -7.45 22.23
N VAL A 258 14.87 -7.09 21.01
CA VAL A 258 13.98 -6.90 19.86
C VAL A 258 14.13 -8.09 18.93
N ALA A 259 13.00 -8.63 18.47
CA ALA A 259 12.96 -9.62 17.39
C ALA A 259 11.93 -9.17 16.35
N ILE A 260 12.31 -9.23 15.07
CA ILE A 260 11.41 -8.89 13.95
C ILE A 260 11.21 -10.15 13.11
N ARG A 261 9.96 -10.41 12.72
CA ARG A 261 9.60 -11.50 11.80
C ARG A 261 8.51 -11.06 10.84
N GLU A 262 8.41 -11.78 9.74
CA GLU A 262 7.32 -11.61 8.78
C GLU A 262 5.97 -12.05 9.39
N MET A 263 4.92 -11.36 8.98
CA MET A 263 3.53 -11.66 9.27
C MET A 263 2.84 -12.01 7.95
N ALA A 264 2.36 -13.24 7.85
CA ALA A 264 1.57 -13.68 6.71
C ALA A 264 0.23 -12.93 6.64
N ILE A 265 -0.37 -12.89 5.46
CA ILE A 265 -1.71 -12.38 5.25
C ILE A 265 -2.72 -13.41 5.79
N ASP A 266 -3.70 -12.90 6.54
CA ASP A 266 -4.83 -13.67 7.08
C ASP A 266 -5.95 -13.81 6.05
#